data_AF-A0A965YBY2-F1
#
_entry.id   AF-A0A965YBY2-F1
#
_cell.length_a   1.000
_cell.length_b   1.000
_cell.length_c   1.000
_cell.angle_alpha   90.00
_cell.angle_beta   90.00
_cell.angle_gamma   90.00
#
_symmetry.space_group_name_H-M   'P 1'
#
loop_
_entity.id
_entity.type
_entity.pdbx_description
1 polymer ?
#
loop_
_entity_poly.entity_id
_entity_poly.type
_entity_poly.pdbx_seq_one_letter_code
_entity_poly.pdbx_strand_id
1 'polypeptide(L)'
;MENSKNYEILKGEIILRTGLHIGGISGTKIGGVDSPVIKDPVGMPYIPGSSLKGKFRSIKYLLDNQKEESSDLLDMFGRAGDTKKEVLSIGTL
;
A
#
# COMPACT_ATOMS: atom_id res chain seq x y z
N MET A 1 -28.74 1.41 -16.95
CA MET A 1 -28.09 0.10 -16.70
C MET A 1 -27.09 0.33 -15.59
N GLU A 2 -27.36 -0.21 -14.41
CA GLU A 2 -26.61 0.06 -13.20
C GLU A 2 -25.41 -0.89 -13.13
N ASN A 3 -24.20 -0.36 -13.24
CA ASN A 3 -22.97 -1.13 -13.07
C ASN A 3 -22.78 -1.45 -11.58
N SER A 4 -23.23 -2.61 -11.12
CA SER A 4 -22.90 -3.06 -9.76
C SER A 4 -21.44 -3.52 -9.71
N LYS A 5 -20.57 -2.72 -9.08
CA LYS A 5 -19.22 -3.18 -8.72
C LYS A 5 -19.35 -4.24 -7.62
N ASN A 6 -18.92 -5.46 -7.90
CA ASN A 6 -18.75 -6.50 -6.89
C ASN A 6 -17.36 -6.35 -6.24
N TYR A 7 -17.31 -6.39 -4.91
CA TYR A 7 -16.06 -6.34 -4.14
C TYR A 7 -15.84 -7.68 -3.45
N GLU A 8 -14.64 -8.23 -3.60
CA GLU A 8 -14.19 -9.38 -2.83
C GLU A 8 -13.25 -8.92 -1.71
N ILE A 9 -13.48 -9.43 -0.50
CA ILE A 9 -12.68 -9.07 0.68
C ILE A 9 -11.74 -10.23 1.01
N LEU A 10 -10.43 -9.99 0.88
CA LEU A 10 -9.39 -10.91 1.33
C LEU A 10 -8.98 -10.54 2.76
N LYS A 11 -9.09 -11.50 3.68
CA LYS A 11 -8.67 -11.36 5.08
C LYS A 11 -7.55 -12.35 5.39
N GLY A 12 -6.63 -11.95 6.25
CA GLY A 12 -5.54 -12.80 6.72
C GLY A 12 -4.73 -12.14 7.83
N GLU A 13 -3.88 -12.92 8.47
CA GLU A 13 -2.98 -12.47 9.54
C GLU A 13 -1.52 -12.56 9.08
N ILE A 14 -0.73 -11.54 9.41
CA ILE A 14 0.71 -11.51 9.12
C ILE A 14 1.47 -11.76 10.42
N ILE A 15 2.15 -12.90 10.49
CA ILE A 15 2.99 -13.26 11.63
C ILE A 15 4.44 -12.93 11.31
N LEU A 16 5.05 -12.07 12.11
CA LEU A 16 6.47 -11.75 11.97
C LEU A 16 7.31 -12.93 12.45
N ARG A 17 8.08 -13.53 11.53
CA ARG A 17 9.05 -14.60 11.85
C ARG A 17 10.39 -14.06 12.35
N THR A 18 10.71 -12.81 12.01
CA THR A 18 11.91 -12.08 12.40
C THR A 18 11.55 -10.63 12.73
N GLY A 19 12.53 -9.84 13.21
CA GLY A 19 12.33 -8.40 13.37
C GLY A 19 11.95 -7.73 12.05
N LEU A 20 10.93 -6.86 12.08
CA LEU A 20 10.46 -6.08 10.94
C LEU A 20 10.76 -4.60 11.17
N HIS A 21 11.52 -4.00 10.27
CA HIS A 21 11.78 -2.57 10.25
C HIS A 21 11.16 -1.96 8.99
N ILE A 22 10.23 -1.01 9.17
CA ILE A 22 9.71 -0.15 8.12
C ILE A 22 9.99 1.28 8.57
N GLY A 23 10.80 1.99 7.79
CA GLY A 23 11.25 3.34 8.14
C GLY A 23 10.07 4.29 8.36
N GLY A 24 10.09 4.97 9.50
CA GLY A 24 9.19 6.07 9.81
C GLY A 24 9.80 7.42 9.43
N ILE A 25 9.00 8.48 9.56
CA ILE A 25 9.51 9.84 9.42
C ILE A 25 10.43 10.13 10.60
N SER A 26 11.71 10.40 10.33
CA SER A 26 12.60 11.00 11.31
C SER A 26 12.14 12.44 11.52
N GLY A 27 11.35 12.67 12.55
CA GLY A 27 11.12 14.04 13.02
C GLY A 27 12.47 14.63 13.39
N THR A 28 12.76 15.85 12.95
CA THR A 28 13.88 16.70 13.36
C THR A 28 13.77 17.09 14.85
N LYS A 29 13.60 16.10 15.73
CA LYS A 29 13.67 16.28 17.17
C LYS A 29 15.14 16.22 17.56
N ILE A 30 15.58 17.23 18.30
CA ILE A 30 16.90 17.26 18.92
C ILE A 30 17.01 16.01 19.82
N GLY A 31 17.95 15.11 19.51
CA GLY A 31 18.08 13.80 20.17
C GLY A 31 17.26 12.66 19.55
N GLY A 32 16.84 12.79 18.28
CA GLY A 32 16.12 11.76 17.56
C GLY A 32 16.86 10.42 17.45
N VAL A 33 16.10 9.33 17.34
CA VAL A 33 16.64 7.98 17.09
C VAL A 33 17.02 7.87 15.62
N ASP A 34 18.20 7.33 15.30
CA ASP A 34 18.75 7.31 13.93
C ASP A 34 17.88 6.53 12.92
N SER A 35 17.08 5.57 13.38
CA SER A 35 16.25 4.73 12.50
C SER A 35 14.91 4.38 13.16
N PRO A 36 13.93 5.31 13.18
CA PRO A 36 12.63 5.04 13.77
C PRO A 36 11.81 4.09 12.89
N VAL A 37 11.04 3.20 13.54
CA VAL A 37 10.01 2.39 12.88
C VAL A 37 8.72 3.20 12.74
N ILE A 38 7.99 3.02 11.64
CA ILE A 38 6.69 3.65 11.42
C ILE A 38 5.68 3.18 12.47
N LYS A 39 4.93 4.13 13.03
CA LYS A 39 3.97 3.91 14.10
C LYS A 39 2.65 4.60 13.78
N ASP A 40 1.57 4.04 14.29
CA ASP A 40 0.25 4.67 14.26
C ASP A 40 0.20 5.88 15.23
N PRO A 41 -0.89 6.66 15.24
CA PRO A 41 -1.03 7.78 16.18
C PRO A 41 -1.01 7.38 17.67
N VAL A 42 -1.27 6.11 17.99
CA VAL A 42 -1.24 5.55 19.34
C VAL A 42 0.17 5.07 19.72
N GLY A 43 1.11 5.09 18.78
CA GLY A 43 2.52 4.74 18.99
C GLY A 43 2.85 3.27 18.70
N MET A 44 1.92 2.49 18.17
CA MET A 44 2.11 1.07 17.85
C MET A 44 2.71 0.89 16.45
N PRO A 45 3.72 0.02 16.27
CA PRO A 45 4.25 -0.27 14.95
C PRO A 45 3.18 -0.94 14.08
N TYR A 46 3.10 -0.54 12.81
CA TYR A 46 2.16 -1.13 11.86
C TYR A 46 2.81 -1.35 10.48
N ILE A 47 2.17 -2.16 9.64
CA ILE A 47 2.58 -2.37 8.25
C ILE A 47 1.74 -1.46 7.35
N PRO A 48 2.32 -0.43 6.70
CA PRO A 48 1.57 0.44 5.82
C PRO A 48 1.07 -0.28 4.57
N GLY A 49 -0.13 0.07 4.12
CA GLY A 49 -0.72 -0.49 2.90
C GLY A 49 0.12 -0.21 1.65
N SER A 50 0.81 0.94 1.58
CA SER A 50 1.74 1.27 0.50
C SER A 50 2.96 0.35 0.46
N SER A 51 3.54 0.04 1.62
CA SER A 51 4.66 -0.91 1.74
C SER A 51 4.24 -2.32 1.29
N LEU A 52 3.05 -2.77 1.70
CA LEU A 52 2.52 -4.08 1.31
C LEU A 52 2.23 -4.14 -0.19
N LYS A 53 1.52 -3.14 -0.73
CA LYS A 53 1.22 -3.01 -2.16
C LYS A 53 2.49 -2.99 -3.01
N GLY A 54 3.49 -2.20 -2.60
CA GLY A 54 4.76 -2.07 -3.30
C GLY A 54 5.54 -3.38 -3.36
N LYS A 55 5.62 -4.12 -2.24
CA LYS A 55 6.32 -5.41 -2.20
C LYS A 55 5.62 -6.47 -3.04
N PHE A 56 4.30 -6.54 -3.03
CA PHE A 56 3.57 -7.48 -3.90
C PHE A 56 3.72 -7.15 -5.38
N ARG A 57 3.61 -5.86 -5.75
CA ARG A 57 3.83 -5.42 -7.14
C ARG A 57 5.23 -5.80 -7.63
N SER A 58 6.27 -5.52 -6.84
CA SER A 58 7.64 -5.82 -7.24
C SER A 58 7.92 -7.33 -7.35
N ILE A 59 7.41 -8.14 -6.42
CA ILE A 59 7.54 -9.60 -6.51
C ILE A 59 6.86 -10.12 -7.78
N LYS A 60 5.61 -9.73 -8.07
CA LYS A 60 4.89 -10.19 -9.26
C LYS A 60 5.59 -9.78 -10.54
N TYR A 61 6.10 -8.55 -10.60
CA TYR A 61 6.89 -8.07 -11.75
C TYR A 61 8.16 -8.90 -11.99
N LEU A 62 8.85 -9.31 -10.92
CA LEU A 62 10.01 -10.20 -11.01
C LEU A 62 9.62 -11.61 -11.47
N LEU A 63 8.51 -12.16 -10.98
CA LEU A 63 8.00 -13.48 -11.37
C LEU A 63 7.54 -13.53 -12.84
N ASP A 64 7.06 -12.41 -13.39
CA ASP A 64 6.64 -12.29 -14.79
C ASP A 64 7.81 -12.18 -15.79
N ASN A 65 9.05 -12.46 -15.35
CA ASN A 65 10.29 -12.42 -16.15
C ASN A 65 10.57 -11.06 -16.80
N GLN A 66 10.15 -9.95 -16.17
CA GLN A 66 10.42 -8.60 -16.67
C GLN A 66 9.91 -8.34 -18.11
N LYS A 67 8.94 -9.13 -18.60
CA LYS A 67 8.17 -8.71 -19.78
C LYS A 67 7.52 -7.37 -19.43
N GLU A 68 7.40 -6.48 -20.41
CA GLU A 68 6.76 -5.17 -20.31
C GLU A 68 5.58 -5.21 -19.32
N GLU A 69 5.40 -4.18 -18.48
CA GLU A 69 4.37 -4.15 -17.42
C GLU A 69 3.09 -4.84 -17.91
N SER A 70 2.84 -6.05 -17.39
CA SER A 70 1.72 -6.85 -17.84
C SER A 70 0.44 -6.06 -17.61
N SER A 71 -0.50 -6.14 -18.55
CA SER A 71 -1.83 -5.52 -18.43
C SER A 71 -2.44 -5.79 -17.05
N ASP A 72 -2.27 -7.01 -16.56
CA ASP A 72 -2.78 -7.50 -15.29
C ASP A 72 -2.17 -6.77 -14.08
N LEU A 73 -0.86 -6.47 -14.13
CA LEU A 73 -0.18 -5.70 -13.08
C LEU A 73 -0.70 -4.27 -13.03
N LEU A 74 -0.92 -3.67 -14.20
CA LEU A 74 -1.44 -2.33 -14.33
C LEU A 74 -2.91 -2.25 -13.89
N ASP A 75 -3.72 -3.22 -14.27
CA ASP A 75 -5.13 -3.30 -13.90
C ASP A 75 -5.31 -3.53 -12.39
N MET A 76 -4.44 -4.33 -11.78
CA MET A 76 -4.52 -4.67 -10.35
C MET A 76 -3.94 -3.58 -9.44
N PHE A 77 -2.83 -2.93 -9.81
CA PHE A 77 -2.14 -1.96 -8.95
C PHE A 77 -2.22 -0.51 -9.41
N GLY A 78 -2.61 -0.25 -10.66
CA GLY A 78 -2.69 1.08 -11.27
C GLY A 78 -1.33 1.71 -11.59
N ARG A 79 -1.37 2.79 -12.39
CA ARG A 79 -0.19 3.63 -12.69
C ARG A 79 -0.13 4.84 -11.75
N ALA A 80 1.09 5.25 -11.39
CA ALA A 80 1.28 6.52 -10.72
C ALA A 80 0.82 7.66 -11.66
N GLY A 81 -0.06 8.55 -11.18
CA GLY A 81 -0.62 9.64 -11.98
C GLY A 81 -1.93 9.31 -12.70
N ASP A 82 -2.41 8.06 -12.68
CA ASP A 82 -3.78 7.73 -13.11
C ASP A 82 -4.77 8.13 -12.01
N THR A 83 -5.14 9.40 -11.98
CA THR A 83 -6.26 9.88 -11.18
C THR A 83 -7.55 9.44 -11.85
N LYS A 84 -8.02 8.21 -11.56
CA LYS A 84 -9.46 7.96 -11.66
C LYS A 84 -10.11 8.85 -10.60
N LYS A 85 -10.67 9.99 -11.04
CA LYS A 85 -11.66 10.74 -10.26
C LYS A 85 -12.81 9.77 -9.98
N GLU A 86 -12.76 9.02 -8.89
CA GLU A 86 -13.99 8.61 -8.24
C GLU A 86 -14.60 9.89 -7.70
N VAL A 87 -15.47 10.49 -8.53
CA VAL A 87 -16.42 11.49 -8.10
C VAL A 87 -17.32 10.79 -7.09
N LEU A 88 -16.94 10.82 -5.82
CA LEU A 88 -17.86 10.66 -4.72
C LEU A 88 -18.78 11.88 -4.78
N SER A 89 -19.79 11.80 -5.64
CA SER A 89 -21.01 12.61 -5.54
C SER A 89 -21.75 12.14 -4.29
N ILE A 90 -21.15 12.32 -3.11
CA ILE A 90 -21.95 12.44 -1.90
C ILE A 90 -22.65 13.79 -2.02
N GLY A 91 -23.97 13.72 -2.21
CA GLY A 91 -24.81 14.88 -2.40
C GLY A 91 -24.51 15.94 -1.35
N THR A 92 -24.30 17.15 -1.83
CA THR A 92 -24.55 18.38 -1.08
C THR A 92 -25.90 18.23 -0.38
N LEU A 93 -25.88 18.23 0.96
CA LEU A 93 -27.00 18.70 1.76
C LEU A 93 -26.82 20.21 1.95
#